data_AF-A0A7W1KVC4-F1
#
_entry.id   AF-A0A7W1KVC4-F1
#
_cell.length_a   1.000
_cell.length_b   1.000
_cell.length_c   1.000
_cell.angle_alpha   90.00
_cell.angle_beta   90.00
_cell.angle_gamma   90.00
#
_symmetry.space_group_name_H-M   'P 1'
#
loop_
_entity.id
_entity.type
_entity.pdbx_description
1 polymer ?
#
loop_
_entity_poly.entity_id
_entity_poly.type
_entity_poly.pdbx_seq_one_letter_code
_entity_poly.pdbx_strand_id
1 'polypeptide(L)'
;SHIGTWLAEAGVALEQLRAGTYVELRTEEIDEMNERFLEAMRDVSLHDVKAQASAARARMLAAWQGVSAQQEVAAGWIRKAGPDHYREHLPRLNEWLHELDAFKTSRDLS
;
A
#
# COMPACT_ATOMS: atom_id res chain seq x y z
N SER A 1 -0.55 -0.86 7.51
CA SER A 1 -1.04 -2.01 6.73
C SER A 1 -1.36 -1.60 5.29
N HIS A 2 -2.26 -0.62 5.08
CA HIS A 2 -2.76 -0.17 3.78
C HIS A 2 -1.70 0.04 2.68
N ILE A 3 -0.63 0.80 2.97
CA ILE A 3 0.44 1.01 1.97
C ILE A 3 1.14 -0.32 1.61
N GLY A 4 1.38 -1.18 2.60
CA GLY A 4 2.03 -2.48 2.39
C GLY A 4 1.22 -3.42 1.50
N THR A 5 -0.11 -3.43 1.65
CA THR A 5 -1.00 -4.27 0.83
C THR A 5 -1.05 -3.79 -0.62
N TRP A 6 -1.08 -2.48 -0.86
CA TRP A 6 -1.01 -1.93 -2.22
C TRP A 6 0.35 -2.11 -2.89
N LEU A 7 1.45 -2.10 -2.14
CA LEU A 7 2.77 -2.50 -2.67
C LEU A 7 2.79 -3.98 -3.07
N ALA A 8 2.12 -4.85 -2.32
CA ALA A 8 2.04 -6.27 -2.65
C ALA A 8 1.20 -6.48 -3.92
N GLU A 9 0.06 -5.80 -4.02
CA GLU A 9 -0.81 -5.86 -5.19
C GLU A 9 -0.12 -5.33 -6.44
N ALA A 10 0.62 -4.23 -6.34
CA ALA A 10 1.42 -3.73 -7.45
C ALA A 10 2.44 -4.77 -7.94
N GLY A 11 3.03 -5.55 -7.03
CA GLY A 11 3.88 -6.68 -7.41
C GLY A 11 3.14 -7.72 -8.25
N VAL A 12 1.92 -8.09 -7.85
CA VAL A 12 1.06 -9.02 -8.59
C VAL A 12 0.70 -8.46 -9.97
N ALA A 13 0.27 -7.20 -10.05
CA ALA A 13 -0.05 -6.54 -11.30
C ALA A 13 1.15 -6.51 -12.28
N LEU A 14 2.36 -6.26 -11.77
CA LEU A 14 3.59 -6.28 -12.59
C LEU A 14 3.93 -7.69 -13.11
N GLU A 15 3.72 -8.73 -12.29
CA GLU A 15 3.87 -10.11 -12.73
C GLU A 15 2.85 -10.49 -13.81
N GLN A 16 1.60 -10.04 -13.68
CA GLN A 16 0.56 -10.22 -14.69
C GLN A 16 0.86 -9.46 -15.98
N LEU A 17 1.38 -8.23 -15.89
CA LEU A 17 1.83 -7.45 -17.05
C LEU A 17 2.93 -8.20 -17.81
N ARG A 18 3.92 -8.74 -17.08
CA ARG A 18 4.98 -9.58 -17.66
C ARG A 18 4.43 -10.84 -18.33
N ALA A 19 3.41 -11.47 -17.73
CA ALA A 19 2.77 -12.67 -18.27
C ALA A 19 1.77 -12.39 -19.40
N GLY A 20 1.42 -11.12 -19.66
CA GLY A 20 0.39 -10.75 -20.62
C GLY A 20 -1.04 -11.05 -20.16
N THR A 21 -1.26 -11.20 -18.85
CA THR A 21 -2.57 -11.56 -18.27
C THR A 21 -3.20 -10.42 -17.46
N TYR A 22 -2.60 -9.24 -17.48
CA TYR A 22 -3.10 -8.09 -16.73
C TYR A 22 -4.45 -7.63 -17.24
N VAL A 23 -5.37 -7.37 -16.30
CA VAL A 23 -6.65 -6.73 -16.53
C VAL A 23 -6.75 -5.55 -15.58
N GLU A 24 -7.17 -4.40 -16.09
CA GLU A 24 -7.30 -3.20 -15.29
C GLU A 24 -8.44 -3.34 -14.28
N LEU A 25 -8.17 -2.94 -13.03
CA LEU A 25 -9.17 -2.94 -11.97
C LEU A 25 -10.17 -1.81 -12.15
N ARG A 26 -11.43 -2.13 -11.90
CA ARG A 26 -12.52 -1.16 -11.78
C ARG A 26 -12.50 -0.52 -10.40
N THR A 27 -13.06 0.68 -10.29
CA THR A 27 -13.14 1.41 -9.02
C THR A 27 -13.82 0.60 -7.92
N GLU A 28 -14.89 -0.13 -8.26
CA GLU A 28 -15.61 -0.95 -7.28
C GLU A 28 -14.74 -2.09 -6.73
N GLU A 29 -13.85 -2.66 -7.57
CA GLU A 29 -12.92 -3.72 -7.16
C GLU A 29 -11.84 -3.18 -6.21
N ILE A 30 -11.42 -1.92 -6.41
CA ILE A 30 -10.47 -1.23 -5.53
C ILE A 30 -11.08 -1.03 -4.14
N ASP A 31 -12.35 -0.62 -4.06
CA ASP A 31 -13.06 -0.43 -2.79
C ASP A 31 -13.23 -1.76 -2.05
N GLU A 32 -13.67 -2.81 -2.74
CA GLU A 32 -13.76 -4.16 -2.19
C GLU A 32 -12.39 -4.68 -1.69
N MET A 33 -11.32 -4.37 -2.41
CA MET A 33 -9.95 -4.71 -1.98
C MET A 33 -9.56 -3.97 -0.71
N ASN A 34 -9.88 -2.67 -0.61
CA ASN A 34 -9.58 -1.88 0.57
C ASN A 34 -10.26 -2.43 1.82
N GLU A 35 -11.54 -2.81 1.73
CA GLU A 35 -12.27 -3.44 2.82
C GLU A 35 -11.64 -4.77 3.23
N ARG A 36 -11.32 -5.63 2.26
CA ARG A 36 -10.65 -6.92 2.53
C ARG A 36 -9.29 -6.74 3.17
N PHE A 37 -8.49 -5.78 2.71
CA PHE A 37 -7.19 -5.49 3.29
C PHE A 37 -7.30 -4.96 4.71
N LEU A 38 -8.27 -4.07 4.97
CA LEU A 38 -8.51 -3.56 6.32
C LEU A 38 -8.85 -4.70 7.28
N GLU A 39 -9.76 -5.59 6.88
CA GLU A 39 -10.18 -6.71 7.70
C GLU A 39 -9.03 -7.69 7.94
N ALA A 40 -8.33 -8.11 6.89
CA ALA A 40 -7.22 -9.06 6.99
C ALA A 40 -6.04 -8.55 7.84
N MET A 41 -5.87 -7.22 7.90
CA MET A 41 -4.74 -6.59 8.58
C MET A 41 -5.08 -6.08 9.98
N ARG A 42 -6.34 -6.22 10.44
CA ARG A 42 -6.84 -5.62 11.68
C ARG A 42 -6.01 -6.00 12.91
N ASP A 43 -5.66 -7.27 13.03
CA ASP A 43 -4.97 -7.83 14.21
C ASP A 43 -3.48 -8.10 13.98
N VAL A 44 -2.93 -7.65 12.84
CA VAL A 44 -1.51 -7.87 12.52
C VAL A 44 -0.65 -6.88 13.29
N SER A 45 0.41 -7.39 13.93
CA SER A 45 1.32 -6.56 14.71
C SER A 45 2.00 -5.48 13.85
N LEU A 46 2.32 -4.34 14.45
CA LEU A 46 3.05 -3.27 13.73
C LEU A 46 4.41 -3.75 13.20
N HIS A 47 5.07 -4.66 13.92
CA HIS A 47 6.32 -5.29 13.48
C HIS A 47 6.11 -6.03 12.16
N ASP A 48 5.09 -6.88 12.09
CA ASP A 48 4.83 -7.70 10.91
C ASP A 48 4.29 -6.86 9.75
N VAL A 49 3.47 -5.85 10.03
CA VAL A 49 3.06 -4.85 9.03
C VAL A 49 4.27 -4.21 8.37
N LYS A 50 5.28 -3.80 9.15
CA LYS A 50 6.51 -3.20 8.61
C LYS A 50 7.31 -4.22 7.80
N ALA A 51 7.50 -5.43 8.32
CA ALA A 51 8.21 -6.50 7.63
C ALA A 51 7.56 -6.85 6.28
N GLN A 52 6.23 -6.99 6.28
CA GLN A 52 5.44 -7.25 5.07
C GLN A 52 5.54 -6.10 4.07
N ALA A 53 5.43 -4.85 4.50
CA ALA A 53 5.57 -3.70 3.61
C ALA A 53 6.96 -3.63 2.95
N SER A 54 8.03 -3.89 3.72
CA SER A 54 9.39 -3.96 3.19
C SER A 54 9.56 -5.10 2.18
N ALA A 55 9.02 -6.29 2.49
CA ALA A 55 9.07 -7.43 1.59
C ALA A 55 8.25 -7.19 0.30
N ALA A 56 7.05 -6.62 0.42
CA ALA A 56 6.20 -6.26 -0.70
C ALA A 56 6.89 -5.25 -1.62
N ARG A 57 7.50 -4.21 -1.07
CA ARG A 57 8.29 -3.24 -1.84
C ARG A 57 9.42 -3.91 -2.62
N ALA A 58 10.17 -4.80 -1.97
CA ALA A 58 11.28 -5.50 -2.61
C ALA A 58 10.80 -6.38 -3.77
N ARG A 59 9.70 -7.12 -3.58
CA ARG A 59 9.08 -7.95 -4.62
C ARG A 59 8.55 -7.12 -5.79
N MET A 60 7.83 -6.04 -5.50
CA MET A 60 7.32 -5.12 -6.53
C MET A 60 8.45 -4.58 -7.41
N LEU A 61 9.56 -4.11 -6.79
CA LEU A 61 10.71 -3.61 -7.53
C LEU A 61 11.42 -4.70 -8.35
N ALA A 62 11.49 -5.93 -7.84
CA ALA A 62 12.04 -7.06 -8.58
C ALA A 62 11.14 -7.43 -9.78
N ALA A 63 9.81 -7.48 -9.60
CA ALA A 63 8.86 -7.76 -10.65
C ALA A 63 8.92 -6.71 -11.78
N TRP A 64 9.09 -5.43 -11.41
CA TRP A 64 9.22 -4.33 -12.38
C TRP A 64 10.36 -4.55 -13.38
N GLN A 65 11.52 -5.05 -12.92
CA GLN A 65 12.67 -5.33 -13.79
C GLN A 65 12.36 -6.35 -14.89
N GLY A 66 11.33 -7.19 -14.69
CA GLY A 66 10.90 -8.20 -15.66
C GLY A 66 9.88 -7.71 -16.68
N VAL A 67 9.38 -6.47 -16.58
CA VAL A 67 8.31 -5.98 -17.45
C VAL A 67 8.88 -5.38 -18.74
N SER A 68 8.61 -6.03 -19.89
CA SER A 68 9.05 -5.59 -21.22
C SER A 68 7.97 -4.94 -22.09
N ALA A 69 6.70 -5.05 -21.68
CA ALA A 69 5.55 -4.50 -22.39
C ALA A 69 4.70 -3.63 -21.46
N GLN A 70 3.90 -2.71 -22.03
CA GLN A 70 2.98 -1.84 -21.27
C GLN A 70 3.70 -1.03 -20.16
N GLN A 71 4.89 -0.50 -20.46
CA GLN A 71 5.74 0.18 -19.48
C GLN A 71 5.07 1.40 -18.83
N GLU A 72 4.15 2.08 -19.52
CA GLU A 72 3.39 3.20 -18.94
C GLU A 72 2.44 2.73 -17.84
N VAL A 73 1.75 1.60 -18.05
CA VAL A 73 0.87 0.97 -17.06
C VAL A 73 1.68 0.50 -15.86
N ALA A 74 2.81 -0.15 -16.10
CA ALA A 74 3.74 -0.57 -15.04
C ALA A 74 4.27 0.63 -14.23
N ALA A 75 4.66 1.71 -14.90
CA ALA A 75 5.08 2.94 -14.23
C ALA A 75 3.93 3.59 -13.44
N GLY A 76 2.69 3.48 -13.91
CA GLY A 76 1.49 3.87 -13.19
C GLY A 76 1.37 3.14 -11.85
N TRP A 77 1.45 1.81 -11.87
CA TRP A 77 1.43 0.97 -10.66
C TRP A 77 2.55 1.33 -9.67
N ILE A 78 3.79 1.48 -10.14
CA ILE A 78 4.92 1.85 -9.28
C ILE A 78 4.72 3.20 -8.61
N ARG A 79 4.27 4.22 -9.35
CA ARG A 79 4.04 5.55 -8.79
C ARG A 79 2.87 5.55 -7.81
N LYS A 80 1.74 4.97 -8.21
CA LYS A 80 0.49 4.98 -7.45
C LYS A 80 0.56 4.17 -6.18
N ALA A 81 1.12 2.96 -6.20
CA ALA A 81 1.28 2.15 -4.98
C ALA A 81 2.44 2.60 -4.09
N GLY A 82 3.44 3.28 -4.69
CA GLY A 82 4.62 3.78 -4.01
C GLY A 82 4.51 5.26 -3.63
N PRO A 83 5.34 6.14 -4.23
CA PRO A 83 5.54 7.52 -3.76
C PRO A 83 4.26 8.36 -3.68
N ASP A 84 3.31 8.16 -4.60
CA ASP A 84 2.06 8.94 -4.58
C ASP A 84 1.20 8.56 -3.38
N HIS A 85 1.13 7.27 -3.07
CA HIS A 85 0.40 6.75 -1.93
C HIS A 85 0.94 7.29 -0.59
N TYR A 86 2.26 7.28 -0.44
CA TYR A 86 2.88 7.85 0.75
C TYR A 86 2.55 9.34 0.88
N ARG A 87 2.64 10.10 -0.23
CA ARG A 87 2.34 11.54 -0.23
C ARG A 87 0.90 11.83 0.15
N GLU A 88 -0.04 11.01 -0.31
CA GLU A 88 -1.46 11.13 0.01
C GLU A 88 -1.75 10.91 1.49
N HIS A 89 -1.11 9.92 2.13
CA HIS A 89 -1.45 9.55 3.51
C HIS A 89 -0.59 10.18 4.60
N LEU A 90 0.61 10.68 4.27
CA LEU A 90 1.48 11.33 5.25
C LEU A 90 0.80 12.49 6.01
N PRO A 91 0.02 13.38 5.37
CA PRO A 91 -0.70 14.45 6.07
C PRO A 91 -1.65 13.93 7.14
N ARG A 92 -2.53 12.97 6.79
CA ARG A 92 -3.49 12.40 7.73
C ARG A 92 -2.81 11.67 8.89
N LEU A 93 -1.68 10.98 8.62
CA LEU A 93 -0.89 10.34 9.66
C LEU A 93 -0.32 11.36 10.66
N ASN A 94 0.19 12.49 10.17
CA ASN A 94 0.71 13.55 11.03
C ASN A 94 -0.40 14.16 11.91
N GLU A 95 -1.58 14.41 11.34
CA GLU A 95 -2.75 14.87 12.10
C GLU A 95 -3.10 13.88 13.23
N TRP A 96 -3.11 12.58 12.93
CA TRP A 96 -3.41 11.55 13.93
C TRP A 96 -2.38 11.50 15.06
N LEU A 97 -1.09 11.70 14.76
CA LEU A 97 -0.05 11.76 15.78
C LEU A 97 -0.28 12.94 16.73
N HIS A 98 -0.67 14.10 16.20
CA HIS A 98 -1.03 15.26 17.02
C HIS A 98 -2.28 15.01 17.89
N GLU A 99 -3.31 14.36 17.33
CA GLU A 99 -4.51 13.94 18.08
C GLU A 99 -4.14 13.01 19.26
N LEU A 100 -3.24 12.04 19.02
CA LEU A 100 -2.77 11.12 20.05
C LEU A 100 -1.99 11.81 21.17
N ASP A 101 -1.11 12.74 20.83
CA ASP A 101 -0.31 13.45 21.83
C ASP A 101 -1.19 14.37 22.69
N ALA A 102 -2.18 15.03 22.08
CA ALA A 102 -3.19 15.80 22.80
C ALA A 102 -4.01 14.92 23.76
N PHE A 103 -4.42 13.73 23.30
CA PHE A 103 -5.15 12.76 24.13
C PHE A 103 -4.34 12.24 25.32
N LYS A 104 -3.04 11.95 25.13
CA LYS A 104 -2.17 11.53 26.24
C LYS A 104 -2.02 12.64 27.27
N THR A 105 -1.80 13.87 26.80
CA THR A 105 -1.62 15.04 27.67
C THR A 105 -2.87 15.30 28.52
N SER A 106 -4.08 15.16 27.96
CA SER A 106 -5.31 15.35 28.73
C SER A 106 -5.55 14.25 29.77
N ARG A 107 -5.13 13.01 29.48
CA ARG A 107 -5.26 11.87 30.40
C ARG A 107 -4.29 11.92 31.58
N ASP A 108 -3.11 12.51 31.40
CA ASP A 108 -2.13 12.68 32.48
C ASP A 108 -2.50 13.85 33.44
N LEU A 109 -3.44 14.71 33.02
CA LEU A 109 -3.96 15.84 33.81
C LEU A 109 -5.30 15.52 34.53
N SER A 110 -5.89 14.35 34.31
CA SER A 110 -7.17 13.89 34.91
C SER A 110 -6.94 12.82 35.97
#